data_AF-A0A2V5VJB7-F1
#
_entry.id   AF-A0A2V5VJB7-F1
#
_cell.length_a   1.000
_cell.length_b   1.000
_cell.length_c   1.000
_cell.angle_alpha   90.00
_cell.angle_beta   90.00
_cell.angle_gamma   90.00
#
_symmetry.space_group_name_H-M   'P 1'
#
loop_
_entity.id
_entity.type
_entity.pdbx_description
1 polymer ?
#
loop_
_entity_poly.entity_id
_entity_poly.type
_entity_poly.pdbx_seq_one_letter_code
_entity_poly.pdbx_strand_id
1 'polypeptide(L)'
;MNSGAETHPWDHVRTIRGEKLLRGLHRILPLGRKYHPLLSAMNGRHGLLEIPFDQCRLVQPTAWAKQITHQLLNGVDVVPEFRLLPPLVRQFTSGFLIDVGANIGLYTLLLRSVSSLPIIAYEPQPFLFKLLQRNIACNHFANVEARNFACGSERGEISFSIGINGSVVAGVDATGAQESGDDMEEEAHRTQRSKAVVKVPLTTLDEDLASVLSIALLKIDCEGFEFDILQGAR
;
A
#
# COMPACT_ATOMS: atom_id res chain seq x y z
N MET A 1 19.07 4.74 36.65
CA MET A 1 18.05 3.72 36.33
C MET A 1 17.89 3.72 34.82
N ASN A 2 18.44 2.70 34.15
CA ASN A 2 18.29 2.53 32.70
C ASN A 2 16.82 2.16 32.43
N SER A 3 16.02 3.11 31.99
CA SER A 3 14.79 2.80 31.26
C SER A 3 15.21 2.28 29.89
N GLY A 4 15.41 0.96 29.79
CA GLY A 4 15.47 0.32 28.48
C GLY A 4 14.14 0.57 27.80
N ALA A 5 14.09 1.54 26.89
CA ALA A 5 12.95 1.69 26.00
C ALA A 5 12.89 0.40 25.20
N GLU A 6 11.90 -0.45 25.50
CA GLU A 6 11.57 -1.58 24.67
C GLU A 6 11.28 -1.01 23.28
N THR A 7 12.15 -1.32 22.31
CA THR A 7 11.97 -0.91 20.92
C THR A 7 10.63 -1.43 20.42
N HIS A 8 9.79 -0.54 19.90
CA HIS A 8 8.43 -0.91 19.53
C HIS A 8 8.48 -1.96 18.41
N PRO A 9 7.62 -3.00 18.38
CA PRO A 9 7.63 -4.03 17.34
C PRO A 9 7.48 -3.49 15.90
N TRP A 10 7.07 -2.23 15.77
CA TRP A 10 6.95 -1.50 14.51
C TRP A 10 8.20 -0.70 14.14
N ASP A 11 9.20 -0.60 15.00
CA ASP A 11 10.51 -0.01 14.69
C ASP A 11 11.42 -1.02 13.97
N HIS A 12 11.09 -2.31 14.09
CA HIS A 12 11.88 -3.40 13.53
C HIS A 12 11.08 -4.21 12.50
N VAL A 13 11.53 -4.13 11.25
CA VAL A 13 11.05 -4.99 10.18
C VAL A 13 11.80 -6.32 10.24
N ARG A 14 11.07 -7.43 10.36
CA ARG A 14 11.67 -8.77 10.39
C ARG A 14 11.57 -9.42 9.01
N THR A 15 12.63 -10.05 8.54
CA THR A 15 12.57 -10.88 7.33
C THR A 15 11.77 -12.16 7.59
N ILE A 16 10.94 -12.55 6.61
CA ILE A 16 10.15 -13.78 6.67
C ILE A 16 10.99 -15.04 6.88
N ARG A 17 10.50 -15.89 7.78
CA ARG A 17 10.98 -17.26 8.01
C ARG A 17 10.01 -18.25 7.37
N GLY A 18 10.58 -19.33 6.82
CA GLY A 18 9.79 -20.45 6.27
C GLY A 18 9.33 -20.29 4.83
N GLU A 19 9.82 -19.29 4.08
CA GLU A 19 9.45 -19.09 2.68
C GLU A 19 9.64 -20.37 1.84
N LYS A 20 10.85 -20.94 1.83
CA LYS A 20 11.17 -22.12 1.01
C LYS A 20 10.29 -23.32 1.37
N LEU A 21 10.02 -23.48 2.67
CA LEU A 21 9.14 -24.53 3.19
C LEU A 21 7.71 -24.32 2.67
N LEU A 22 7.16 -23.12 2.81
CA LEU A 22 5.80 -22.79 2.36
C LEU A 22 5.63 -22.98 0.85
N ARG A 23 6.59 -22.50 0.05
CA ARG A 23 6.60 -22.72 -1.41
C ARG A 23 6.71 -24.21 -1.77
N GLY A 24 7.48 -24.98 -1.02
CA GLY A 24 7.62 -26.42 -1.20
C GLY A 24 6.32 -27.16 -0.89
N LEU A 25 5.72 -26.88 0.26
CA LEU A 25 4.43 -27.45 0.66
C LEU A 25 3.33 -27.11 -0.35
N HIS A 26 3.27 -25.84 -0.81
CA HIS A 26 2.25 -25.41 -1.77
C HIS A 26 2.35 -26.11 -3.13
N ARG A 27 3.55 -26.51 -3.54
CA ARG A 27 3.77 -27.32 -4.75
C ARG A 27 3.21 -28.74 -4.63
N ILE A 28 3.22 -29.31 -3.43
CA ILE A 28 2.70 -30.66 -3.16
C ILE A 28 1.19 -30.60 -2.94
N LEU A 29 0.74 -29.63 -2.14
CA LEU A 29 -0.65 -29.45 -1.78
C LEU A 29 -1.02 -27.97 -1.95
N PRO A 30 -1.77 -27.59 -3.00
CA PRO A 30 -1.97 -26.19 -3.36
C PRO A 30 -3.01 -25.47 -2.46
N LEU A 31 -2.77 -25.41 -1.15
CA LEU A 31 -3.69 -24.77 -0.19
C LEU A 31 -3.68 -23.23 -0.21
N GLY A 32 -2.70 -22.63 -0.89
CA GLY A 32 -2.58 -21.19 -1.09
C GLY A 32 -2.59 -20.43 0.24
N ARG A 33 -3.45 -19.42 0.33
CA ARG A 33 -3.61 -18.58 1.53
C ARG A 33 -3.97 -19.34 2.80
N LYS A 34 -4.43 -20.60 2.74
CA LYS A 34 -4.74 -21.42 3.93
C LYS A 34 -3.50 -21.82 4.73
N TYR A 35 -2.29 -21.63 4.19
CA TYR A 35 -1.05 -21.79 4.96
C TYR A 35 -0.77 -20.66 5.96
N HIS A 36 -1.61 -19.62 6.02
CA HIS A 36 -1.41 -18.50 6.93
C HIS A 36 -1.24 -18.87 8.42
N PRO A 37 -1.88 -19.92 8.99
CA PRO A 37 -1.63 -20.29 10.38
C PRO A 37 -0.20 -20.77 10.60
N LEU A 38 0.37 -21.50 9.64
CA LEU A 38 1.76 -21.94 9.66
C LEU A 38 2.72 -20.75 9.54
N LEU A 39 2.42 -19.82 8.62
CA LEU A 39 3.19 -18.58 8.48
C LEU A 39 3.20 -17.77 9.79
N SER A 40 2.04 -17.59 10.44
CA SER A 40 1.94 -16.94 11.75
C SER A 40 2.70 -17.67 12.85
N ALA A 41 2.67 -19.01 12.87
CA ALA A 41 3.41 -19.80 13.85
C ALA A 41 4.93 -19.59 13.74
N MET A 42 5.44 -19.39 12.52
CA MET A 42 6.87 -19.21 12.26
C MET A 42 7.38 -17.78 12.46
N ASN A 43 6.51 -16.77 12.29
CA ASN A 43 6.90 -15.35 12.22
C ASN A 43 6.33 -14.48 13.34
N GLY A 44 5.49 -15.06 14.19
CA GLY A 44 4.73 -14.34 15.21
C GLY A 44 3.50 -13.65 14.61
N ARG A 45 2.79 -12.93 15.48
CA ARG A 45 1.54 -12.23 15.15
C ARG A 45 1.60 -10.72 15.36
N HIS A 46 2.73 -10.17 15.79
CA HIS A 46 2.87 -8.74 16.10
C HIS A 46 4.04 -8.10 15.36
N GLY A 47 3.89 -6.85 14.96
CA GLY A 47 4.90 -6.06 14.25
C GLY A 47 4.94 -6.34 12.74
N LEU A 48 6.05 -5.96 12.12
CA LEU A 48 6.20 -5.98 10.67
C LEU A 48 7.01 -7.15 10.14
N LEU A 49 6.60 -7.62 8.96
CA LEU A 49 7.26 -8.66 8.19
C LEU A 49 7.60 -8.18 6.79
N GLU A 50 8.85 -8.35 6.40
CA GLU A 50 9.32 -8.20 5.04
C GLU A 50 9.24 -9.54 4.30
N ILE A 51 8.61 -9.53 3.13
CA ILE A 51 8.59 -10.64 2.18
C ILE A 51 9.22 -10.25 0.84
N PRO A 52 9.81 -11.18 0.09
CA PRO A 52 10.13 -10.94 -1.30
C PRO A 52 8.85 -10.73 -2.12
N PHE A 53 8.86 -9.71 -2.98
CA PHE A 53 7.79 -9.41 -3.91
C PHE A 53 8.40 -8.97 -5.24
N ASP A 54 8.46 -9.90 -6.21
CA ASP A 54 9.19 -9.73 -7.46
C ASP A 54 10.66 -9.33 -7.24
N GLN A 55 11.13 -8.25 -7.88
CA GLN A 55 12.47 -7.67 -7.69
C GLN A 55 12.57 -6.79 -6.44
N CYS A 56 11.50 -6.68 -5.66
CA CYS A 56 11.39 -5.78 -4.51
C CYS A 56 11.17 -6.55 -3.20
N ARG A 57 11.15 -5.78 -2.12
CA ARG A 57 10.72 -6.18 -0.79
C ARG A 57 9.39 -5.53 -0.47
N LEU A 58 8.51 -6.28 0.19
CA LEU A 58 7.22 -5.80 0.63
C LEU A 58 7.08 -6.02 2.14
N VAL A 59 6.90 -4.93 2.85
CA VAL A 59 6.73 -4.85 4.29
C VAL A 59 5.24 -4.76 4.62
N GLN A 60 4.78 -5.65 5.49
CA GLN A 60 3.38 -5.74 5.89
C GLN A 60 3.24 -6.11 7.37
N PRO A 61 2.12 -5.73 8.01
CA PRO A 61 1.78 -6.19 9.35
C PRO A 61 1.66 -7.72 9.41
N THR A 62 2.28 -8.35 10.40
CA THR A 62 2.13 -9.80 10.62
C THR A 62 0.69 -10.23 10.91
N ALA A 63 -0.15 -9.32 11.43
CA ALA A 63 -1.60 -9.47 11.50
C ALA A 63 -2.23 -9.84 10.14
N TRP A 64 -1.60 -9.45 9.03
CA TRP A 64 -2.04 -9.71 7.65
C TRP A 64 -1.52 -11.03 7.08
N ALA A 65 -1.23 -12.01 7.93
CA ALA A 65 -0.68 -13.32 7.56
C ALA A 65 -1.37 -13.99 6.35
N LYS A 66 -2.70 -13.85 6.20
CA LYS A 66 -3.44 -14.39 5.05
C LYS A 66 -3.07 -13.71 3.74
N GLN A 67 -2.95 -12.38 3.74
CA GLN A 67 -2.52 -11.57 2.60
C GLN A 67 -1.05 -11.85 2.27
N ILE A 68 -0.19 -11.81 3.30
CA ILE A 68 1.24 -12.13 3.18
C ILE A 68 1.43 -13.51 2.55
N THR A 69 0.71 -14.52 3.02
CA THR A 69 0.80 -15.89 2.48
C THR A 69 0.37 -15.93 1.01
N HIS A 70 -0.68 -15.21 0.65
CA HIS A 70 -1.15 -15.16 -0.73
C HIS A 70 -0.12 -14.52 -1.66
N GLN A 71 0.41 -13.36 -1.29
CA GLN A 71 1.43 -12.64 -2.06
C GLN A 71 2.77 -13.38 -2.09
N LEU A 72 3.18 -14.00 -0.99
CA LEU A 72 4.40 -14.82 -0.98
C LEU A 72 4.29 -15.95 -2.01
N LEU A 73 3.16 -16.66 -2.04
CA LEU A 73 3.01 -17.84 -2.90
C LEU A 73 2.79 -17.48 -4.37
N ASN A 74 2.11 -16.37 -4.68
CA ASN A 74 1.72 -16.01 -6.05
C ASN A 74 2.53 -14.85 -6.63
N GLY A 75 3.28 -14.09 -5.83
CA GLY A 75 4.08 -12.96 -6.30
C GLY A 75 3.22 -11.92 -7.02
N VAL A 76 3.69 -11.43 -8.17
CA VAL A 76 2.96 -10.48 -9.04
C VAL A 76 1.66 -11.05 -9.60
N ASP A 77 1.49 -12.37 -9.62
CA ASP A 77 0.28 -13.00 -10.15
C ASP A 77 -0.94 -12.83 -9.23
N VAL A 78 -0.76 -12.25 -8.03
CA VAL A 78 -1.88 -11.77 -7.22
C VAL A 78 -2.69 -10.67 -7.90
N VAL A 79 -2.08 -9.94 -8.84
CA VAL A 79 -2.69 -8.83 -9.57
C VAL A 79 -2.36 -9.02 -11.06
N PRO A 80 -3.14 -9.82 -11.82
CA PRO A 80 -2.80 -10.22 -13.18
C PRO A 80 -2.49 -9.07 -14.14
N GLU A 81 -3.14 -7.93 -13.94
CA GLU A 81 -2.94 -6.71 -14.72
C GLU A 81 -1.52 -6.10 -14.54
N PHE A 82 -0.78 -6.51 -13.51
CA PHE A 82 0.64 -6.17 -13.37
C PHE A 82 1.46 -6.60 -14.57
N ARG A 83 1.07 -7.68 -15.26
CA ARG A 83 1.76 -8.15 -16.47
C ARG A 83 1.63 -7.19 -17.65
N LEU A 84 0.64 -6.28 -17.63
CA LEU A 84 0.42 -5.28 -18.68
C LEU A 84 1.30 -4.03 -18.49
N LEU A 85 1.78 -3.78 -17.28
CA LEU A 85 2.54 -2.58 -16.97
C LEU A 85 3.97 -2.56 -17.55
N PRO A 86 4.81 -3.61 -17.46
CA PRO A 86 6.15 -3.56 -18.01
C PRO A 86 6.22 -3.15 -19.49
N PRO A 87 5.44 -3.75 -20.43
CA PRO A 87 5.50 -3.33 -21.83
C PRO A 87 4.99 -1.90 -22.03
N LEU A 88 3.98 -1.46 -21.27
CA LEU A 88 3.42 -0.11 -21.38
C LEU A 88 4.35 0.96 -20.81
N VAL A 89 4.99 0.71 -19.66
CA VAL A 89 5.84 1.71 -19.00
C VAL A 89 7.18 1.86 -19.72
N ARG A 90 7.74 0.78 -20.26
CA ARG A 90 9.05 0.79 -20.93
C ARG A 90 9.08 1.62 -22.22
N GLN A 91 7.92 1.98 -22.77
CA GLN A 91 7.84 2.84 -23.95
C GLN A 91 8.10 4.33 -23.61
N PHE A 92 8.02 4.71 -22.33
CA PHE A 92 8.22 6.08 -21.89
C PHE A 92 9.66 6.32 -21.43
N THR A 93 10.29 7.36 -21.96
CA THR A 93 11.67 7.76 -21.60
C THR A 93 11.75 9.02 -20.74
N SER A 94 10.63 9.72 -20.56
CA SER A 94 10.51 10.95 -19.77
C SER A 94 9.09 11.12 -19.23
N GLY A 95 8.92 11.98 -18.24
CA GLY A 95 7.64 12.26 -17.59
C GLY A 95 7.46 11.54 -16.27
N PHE A 96 6.44 11.93 -15.51
CA PHE A 96 6.12 11.37 -14.20
C PHE A 96 5.17 10.18 -14.35
N LEU A 97 5.38 9.19 -13.49
CA LEU A 97 4.45 8.08 -13.28
C LEU A 97 3.60 8.39 -12.06
N ILE A 98 2.28 8.44 -12.22
CA ILE A 98 1.35 8.81 -11.16
C ILE A 98 0.55 7.57 -10.74
N ASP A 99 0.57 7.24 -9.46
CA ASP A 99 -0.15 6.11 -8.86
C ASP A 99 -1.20 6.63 -7.87
N VAL A 100 -2.45 6.75 -8.32
CA VAL A 100 -3.58 7.20 -7.48
C VAL A 100 -4.28 5.98 -6.87
N GLY A 101 -4.45 5.99 -5.55
CA GLY A 101 -4.86 4.82 -4.77
C GLY A 101 -3.73 3.81 -4.64
N ALA A 102 -2.58 4.28 -4.16
CA ALA A 102 -1.35 3.49 -4.09
C ALA A 102 -1.42 2.36 -3.04
N ASN A 103 -2.34 2.42 -2.08
CA ASN A 103 -2.50 1.45 -0.99
C ASN A 103 -1.16 1.29 -0.24
N ILE A 104 -0.72 0.06 0.02
CA ILE A 104 0.61 -0.20 0.59
C ILE A 104 1.76 -0.10 -0.44
N GLY A 105 1.48 0.27 -1.69
CA GLY A 105 2.49 0.54 -2.72
C GLY A 105 2.80 -0.60 -3.68
N LEU A 106 1.94 -1.61 -3.86
CA LEU A 106 2.23 -2.71 -4.79
C LEU A 106 2.46 -2.21 -6.23
N TYR A 107 1.62 -1.30 -6.72
CA TYR A 107 1.77 -0.67 -8.04
C TYR A 107 3.01 0.22 -8.09
N THR A 108 3.22 1.07 -7.09
CA THR A 108 4.43 1.90 -6.95
C THR A 108 5.73 1.06 -7.02
N LEU A 109 5.79 -0.07 -6.32
CA LEU A 109 6.93 -0.99 -6.34
C LEU A 109 7.14 -1.60 -7.73
N LEU A 110 6.06 -2.04 -8.38
CA LEU A 110 6.14 -2.59 -9.73
C LEU A 110 6.58 -1.54 -10.75
N LEU A 111 6.00 -0.35 -10.74
CA LEU A 111 6.39 0.77 -11.60
C LEU A 111 7.89 1.06 -11.46
N ARG A 112 8.40 1.05 -10.22
CA ARG A 112 9.83 1.22 -9.94
C ARG A 112 10.69 0.08 -10.46
N SER A 113 10.22 -1.16 -10.38
CA SER A 113 10.97 -2.33 -10.89
C SER A 113 11.16 -2.30 -12.42
N VAL A 114 10.33 -1.54 -13.14
CA VAL A 114 10.37 -1.47 -14.60
C VAL A 114 10.80 -0.11 -15.16
N SER A 115 10.96 0.92 -14.32
CA SER A 115 11.29 2.28 -14.75
C SER A 115 12.04 3.08 -13.69
N SER A 116 12.95 3.94 -14.16
CA SER A 116 13.66 4.92 -13.34
C SER A 116 12.98 6.30 -13.29
N LEU A 117 11.91 6.51 -14.07
CA LEU A 117 11.16 7.79 -14.10
C LEU A 117 10.65 8.19 -12.72
N PRO A 118 10.50 9.49 -12.40
CA PRO A 118 9.97 9.90 -11.10
C PRO A 118 8.53 9.40 -10.89
N ILE A 119 8.21 8.96 -9.68
CA ILE A 119 6.87 8.49 -9.28
C ILE A 119 6.28 9.45 -8.24
N ILE A 120 4.99 9.79 -8.39
CA ILE A 120 4.18 10.39 -7.32
C ILE A 120 3.03 9.42 -7.02
N ALA A 121 2.92 9.00 -5.76
CA ALA A 121 1.95 8.02 -5.30
C ALA A 121 1.00 8.64 -4.27
N TYR A 122 -0.30 8.51 -4.47
CA TYR A 122 -1.34 9.07 -3.61
C TYR A 122 -2.03 7.95 -2.83
N GLU A 123 -2.04 8.05 -1.50
CA GLU A 123 -2.79 7.14 -0.64
C GLU A 123 -3.52 7.94 0.45
N PRO A 124 -4.86 7.98 0.46
CA PRO A 124 -5.62 8.75 1.42
C PRO A 124 -5.64 8.16 2.83
N GLN A 125 -5.61 6.84 2.99
CA GLN A 125 -5.73 6.19 4.30
C GLN A 125 -4.41 6.31 5.07
N PRO A 126 -4.37 7.00 6.23
CA PRO A 126 -3.11 7.29 6.93
C PRO A 126 -2.28 6.05 7.28
N PHE A 127 -2.93 4.95 7.69
CA PHE A 127 -2.23 3.71 7.99
C PHE A 127 -1.58 3.06 6.75
N LEU A 128 -2.28 3.04 5.61
CA LEU A 128 -1.72 2.50 4.35
C LEU A 128 -0.62 3.41 3.83
N PHE A 129 -0.80 4.73 3.95
CA PHE A 129 0.22 5.71 3.61
C PHE A 129 1.53 5.49 4.39
N LYS A 130 1.46 5.25 5.71
CA LYS A 130 2.64 4.89 6.51
C LYS A 130 3.33 3.61 6.00
N LEU A 131 2.55 2.60 5.58
CA LEU A 131 3.08 1.37 4.99
C LEU A 131 3.70 1.60 3.61
N LEU A 132 3.09 2.42 2.75
CA LEU A 132 3.62 2.87 1.47
C LEU A 132 5.00 3.53 1.65
N GLN A 133 5.11 4.50 2.56
CA GLN A 133 6.37 5.16 2.87
C GLN A 133 7.43 4.16 3.34
N ARG A 134 7.07 3.21 4.21
CA ARG A 134 7.98 2.15 4.66
C ARG A 134 8.41 1.24 3.51
N ASN A 135 7.52 0.91 2.60
CA ASN A 135 7.85 0.10 1.42
C ASN A 135 8.79 0.84 0.45
N ILE A 136 8.59 2.14 0.24
CA ILE A 136 9.51 2.97 -0.54
C ILE A 136 10.90 3.00 0.13
N ALA A 137 10.94 3.24 1.44
CA ALA A 137 12.19 3.35 2.20
C ALA A 137 12.95 2.01 2.27
N CYS A 138 12.25 0.89 2.52
CA CYS A 138 12.84 -0.46 2.61
C CYS A 138 13.57 -0.86 1.32
N ASN A 139 13.07 -0.40 0.16
CA ASN A 139 13.69 -0.67 -1.13
C ASN A 139 14.72 0.38 -1.55
N HIS A 140 14.98 1.40 -0.74
CA HIS A 140 15.90 2.51 -1.05
C HIS A 140 15.56 3.22 -2.37
N PHE A 141 14.27 3.35 -2.68
CA PHE A 141 13.84 3.99 -3.91
C PHE A 141 14.07 5.50 -3.88
N ALA A 142 14.85 5.99 -4.84
CA ALA A 142 14.97 7.40 -5.14
C ALA A 142 13.85 7.84 -6.10
N ASN A 143 13.54 9.14 -6.12
CA ASN A 143 12.55 9.75 -7.02
C ASN A 143 11.15 9.10 -6.92
N VAL A 144 10.76 8.72 -5.70
CA VAL A 144 9.39 8.28 -5.39
C VAL A 144 8.87 9.16 -4.26
N GLU A 145 7.83 9.94 -4.54
CA GLU A 145 7.15 10.78 -3.57
C GLU A 145 5.81 10.14 -3.20
N ALA A 146 5.52 10.03 -1.90
CA ALA A 146 4.22 9.60 -1.41
C ALA A 146 3.46 10.80 -0.84
N ARG A 147 2.19 10.95 -1.22
CA ARG A 147 1.29 12.04 -0.81
C ARG A 147 0.06 11.47 -0.09
N ASN A 148 -0.22 11.95 1.12
CA ASN A 148 -1.36 11.49 1.92
C ASN A 148 -2.62 12.32 1.63
N PHE A 149 -3.12 12.21 0.40
CA PHE A 149 -4.33 12.90 -0.06
C PHE A 149 -5.24 11.92 -0.79
N ALA A 150 -6.54 12.13 -0.66
CA ALA A 150 -7.49 11.70 -1.67
C ALA A 150 -7.39 12.65 -2.88
N CYS A 151 -7.64 12.11 -4.07
CA CYS A 151 -7.76 12.92 -5.29
C CYS A 151 -9.25 12.98 -5.68
N GLY A 152 -9.70 14.12 -6.21
CA GLY A 152 -11.08 14.30 -6.64
C GLY A 152 -11.26 15.55 -7.49
N SER A 153 -12.52 15.99 -7.61
CA SER A 153 -12.94 17.09 -8.48
C SER A 153 -12.77 18.48 -7.85
N GLU A 154 -12.54 18.55 -6.54
CA GLU A 154 -12.32 19.79 -5.78
C GLU A 154 -11.41 19.58 -4.57
N ARG A 155 -10.98 20.68 -3.94
CA ARG A 155 -10.24 20.63 -2.68
C ARG A 155 -11.18 20.52 -1.49
N GLY A 156 -10.71 19.88 -0.42
CA GLY A 156 -11.39 19.94 0.87
C GLY A 156 -11.02 18.78 1.77
N GLU A 157 -12.01 18.26 2.48
CA GLU A 157 -11.90 17.02 3.22
C GLU A 157 -13.06 16.10 2.83
N ILE A 158 -12.78 14.81 2.74
CA ILE A 158 -13.78 13.82 2.39
C ILE A 158 -13.84 12.70 3.43
N SER A 159 -15.03 12.13 3.62
CA SER A 159 -15.21 10.95 4.46
C SER A 159 -14.73 9.71 3.70
N PHE A 160 -13.82 8.96 4.32
CA PHE A 160 -13.18 7.78 3.76
C PHE A 160 -13.37 6.58 4.69
N SER A 161 -13.88 5.47 4.17
CA SER A 161 -13.95 4.19 4.89
C SER A 161 -12.57 3.56 4.94
N ILE A 162 -12.08 3.33 6.15
CA ILE A 162 -10.88 2.53 6.40
C ILE A 162 -11.14 1.09 5.97
N GLY A 163 -10.15 0.49 5.33
CA GLY A 163 -10.13 -0.92 4.97
C GLY A 163 -8.94 -1.26 4.07
N ILE A 164 -8.67 -2.54 3.85
CA ILE A 164 -7.72 -2.96 2.79
C ILE A 164 -8.21 -2.46 1.42
N ASN A 165 -9.53 -2.44 1.22
CA ASN A 165 -10.23 -1.87 0.07
C ASN A 165 -11.06 -0.67 0.54
N GLY A 166 -10.41 0.27 1.23
CA GLY A 166 -11.06 1.49 1.69
C GLY A 166 -11.58 2.31 0.50
N SER A 167 -12.68 3.04 0.71
CA SER A 167 -13.32 3.82 -0.34
C SER A 167 -13.92 5.11 0.23
N VAL A 168 -14.16 6.09 -0.64
CA VAL A 168 -14.93 7.29 -0.29
C VAL A 168 -16.36 6.92 0.12
N VAL A 169 -16.90 7.58 1.14
CA VAL A 169 -18.28 7.37 1.61
C VAL A 169 -19.02 8.71 1.69
N ALA A 170 -20.13 8.83 0.96
CA ALA A 170 -20.97 10.02 0.99
C ALA A 170 -21.89 10.05 2.22
N GLY A 171 -22.02 11.23 2.84
CA GLY A 171 -23.05 11.50 3.85
C GLY A 171 -22.90 10.76 5.18
N VAL A 172 -21.69 10.24 5.49
CA VAL A 172 -21.39 9.56 6.76
C VAL A 172 -20.37 10.38 7.54
N ASP A 173 -20.74 10.74 8.76
CA ASP A 173 -19.83 11.38 9.72
C ASP A 173 -18.74 10.42 10.17
N ALA A 174 -17.59 10.94 10.58
CA ALA A 174 -16.48 10.12 11.05
C ALA A 174 -16.90 9.31 12.29
N THR A 175 -17.12 8.01 12.10
CA THR A 175 -17.52 7.09 13.17
C THR A 175 -16.33 6.57 14.00
N GLY A 176 -15.12 6.96 13.63
CA GLY A 176 -13.87 6.46 14.21
C GLY A 176 -12.86 7.55 14.57
N ALA A 177 -13.32 8.75 14.93
CA ALA A 177 -12.46 9.80 15.48
C ALA A 177 -12.05 9.46 16.93
N GLN A 178 -11.05 8.61 17.08
CA GLN A 178 -10.05 8.87 18.10
C GLN A 178 -8.70 8.91 17.41
N GLU A 179 -7.96 9.97 17.75
CA GLU A 179 -6.55 10.14 17.47
C GLU A 179 -5.85 8.79 17.50
N SER A 180 -5.13 8.51 16.42
CA SER A 180 -4.19 7.41 16.33
C SER A 180 -3.38 7.34 17.63
N GLY A 181 -3.69 6.37 18.48
CA GLY A 181 -2.64 5.86 19.35
C GLY A 181 -1.47 5.47 18.44
N ASP A 182 -0.24 5.63 18.90
CA ASP A 182 0.96 5.10 18.22
C ASP A 182 0.93 3.55 18.08
N ASP A 183 -0.16 2.91 18.50
CA ASP A 183 -0.42 1.49 18.36
C ASP A 183 -0.81 1.11 16.92
N MET A 184 0.22 1.01 16.10
CA MET A 184 0.14 0.50 14.73
C MET A 184 -0.41 -0.96 14.65
N GLU A 185 -0.34 -1.75 15.73
CA GLU A 185 -0.90 -3.11 15.76
C GLU A 185 -2.42 -3.06 15.79
N GLU A 186 -2.98 -2.15 16.61
CA GLU A 186 -4.40 -1.88 16.61
C GLU A 186 -4.87 -1.36 15.24
N GLU A 187 -4.13 -0.44 14.62
CA GLU A 187 -4.46 0.06 13.27
C GLU A 187 -4.45 -1.06 12.21
N ALA A 188 -3.49 -1.98 12.28
CA ALA A 188 -3.41 -3.12 11.37
C ALA A 188 -4.62 -4.06 11.50
N HIS A 189 -5.05 -4.33 12.74
CA HIS A 189 -6.23 -5.13 13.01
C HIS A 189 -7.54 -4.40 12.66
N ARG A 190 -7.62 -3.10 12.92
CA ARG A 190 -8.76 -2.25 12.55
C ARG A 190 -8.96 -2.23 11.04
N THR A 191 -7.89 -2.07 10.28
CA THR A 191 -7.90 -2.08 8.80
C THR A 191 -8.40 -3.42 8.22
N GLN A 192 -8.24 -4.54 8.94
CA GLN A 192 -8.78 -5.84 8.54
C GLN A 192 -10.25 -6.07 8.91
N ARG A 193 -10.72 -5.47 10.01
CA ARG A 193 -12.00 -5.82 10.64
C ARG A 193 -13.08 -4.75 10.46
N SER A 194 -12.71 -3.48 10.28
CA SER A 194 -13.60 -2.35 10.55
C SER A 194 -13.89 -1.50 9.31
N LYS A 195 -15.14 -1.04 9.19
CA LYS A 195 -15.59 0.03 8.28
C LYS A 195 -15.60 1.36 9.04
N ALA A 196 -14.50 1.70 9.70
CA ALA A 196 -14.40 2.99 10.39
C ALA A 196 -14.32 4.09 9.35
N VAL A 197 -15.01 5.21 9.56
CA VAL A 197 -14.92 6.37 8.66
C VAL A 197 -14.02 7.42 9.28
N VAL A 198 -13.08 7.93 8.49
CA VAL A 198 -12.18 9.04 8.83
C VAL A 198 -12.34 10.19 7.85
N LYS A 199 -11.96 11.40 8.26
CA LYS A 199 -11.77 12.52 7.34
C LYS A 199 -10.34 12.48 6.81
N VAL A 200 -10.20 12.63 5.50
CA VAL A 200 -8.91 12.72 4.81
C VAL A 200 -8.89 13.97 3.94
N PRO A 201 -7.73 14.63 3.77
CA PRO A 201 -7.63 15.77 2.89
C PRO A 201 -7.83 15.34 1.44
N LEU A 202 -8.55 16.17 0.68
CA LEU A 202 -8.89 15.99 -0.73
C LEU A 202 -8.23 17.10 -1.55
N THR A 203 -7.62 16.73 -2.68
CA THR A 203 -7.04 17.66 -3.65
C THR A 203 -7.46 17.31 -5.07
N THR A 204 -7.25 18.22 -6.03
CA THR A 204 -7.31 17.91 -7.46
C THR A 204 -5.92 17.55 -7.97
N LEU A 205 -5.84 16.73 -9.01
CA LEU A 205 -4.56 16.42 -9.66
C LEU A 205 -4.03 17.65 -10.40
N ASP A 206 -4.88 18.47 -11.01
CA ASP A 206 -4.49 19.71 -11.70
C ASP A 206 -3.68 20.64 -10.81
N GLU A 207 -4.13 20.82 -9.57
CA GLU A 207 -3.48 21.72 -8.63
C GLU A 207 -2.21 21.09 -8.05
N ASP A 208 -2.31 19.86 -7.57
CA ASP A 208 -1.21 19.19 -6.86
C ASP A 208 -0.06 18.79 -7.81
N LEU A 209 -0.36 18.64 -9.10
CA LEU A 209 0.62 18.38 -10.17
C LEU A 209 0.95 19.64 -10.99
N ALA A 210 0.58 20.85 -10.57
CA ALA A 210 0.81 22.08 -11.33
C ALA A 210 2.30 22.33 -11.69
N SER A 211 3.24 21.79 -10.91
CA SER A 211 4.68 21.86 -11.17
C SER A 211 5.23 20.72 -12.03
N VAL A 212 4.41 19.70 -12.30
CA VAL A 212 4.78 18.54 -13.12
C VAL A 212 4.56 18.86 -14.59
N LEU A 213 5.65 18.97 -15.33
CA LEU A 213 5.63 19.39 -16.74
C LEU A 213 5.09 18.32 -17.71
N SER A 214 5.16 17.03 -17.33
CA SER A 214 4.67 15.93 -18.16
C SER A 214 4.38 14.69 -17.34
N ILE A 215 3.27 14.03 -17.67
CA ILE A 215 2.85 12.75 -17.10
C ILE A 215 3.02 11.68 -18.18
N ALA A 216 3.84 10.68 -17.88
CA ALA A 216 4.04 9.51 -18.75
C ALA A 216 2.93 8.48 -18.57
N LEU A 217 2.48 8.30 -17.33
CA LEU A 217 1.42 7.36 -16.97
C LEU A 217 0.63 7.91 -15.79
N LEU A 218 -0.70 7.84 -15.89
CA LEU A 218 -1.61 8.05 -14.78
C LEU A 218 -2.37 6.75 -14.53
N LYS A 219 -2.08 6.08 -13.42
CA LYS A 219 -2.85 4.94 -12.92
C LYS A 219 -3.82 5.44 -11.86
N ILE A 220 -5.07 5.00 -11.94
CA ILE A 220 -6.13 5.29 -10.98
C ILE A 220 -6.81 3.97 -10.60
N ASP A 221 -6.84 3.66 -9.31
CA ASP A 221 -7.55 2.51 -8.75
C ASP A 221 -8.04 2.92 -7.35
N CYS A 222 -9.27 3.42 -7.26
CA CYS A 222 -9.79 4.12 -6.08
C CYS A 222 -11.19 3.63 -5.69
N GLU A 223 -11.51 2.37 -6.03
CA GLU A 223 -12.72 1.65 -5.61
C GLU A 223 -14.01 2.45 -5.87
N GLY A 224 -14.13 3.06 -7.06
CA GLY A 224 -15.35 3.73 -7.52
C GLY A 224 -15.32 5.27 -7.52
N PHE A 225 -14.21 5.89 -7.13
CA PHE A 225 -14.03 7.36 -7.14
C PHE A 225 -13.29 7.89 -8.38
N GLU A 226 -13.08 7.05 -9.40
CA GLU A 226 -12.28 7.36 -10.58
C GLU A 226 -12.83 8.54 -11.38
N PHE A 227 -14.16 8.64 -11.48
CA PHE A 227 -14.81 9.71 -12.23
C PHE A 227 -14.51 11.10 -11.65
N ASP A 228 -14.60 11.25 -10.32
CA ASP A 228 -14.28 12.52 -9.65
C ASP A 228 -12.79 12.86 -9.75
N ILE A 229 -11.90 11.88 -9.67
CA ILE A 229 -10.47 12.07 -9.89
C ILE A 229 -10.22 12.63 -11.30
N LEU A 230 -10.83 12.03 -12.32
CA LEU A 230 -10.68 12.48 -13.71
C LEU A 230 -11.25 13.90 -13.93
N GLN A 231 -12.31 14.27 -13.22
CA GLN A 231 -12.85 15.64 -13.30
C GLN A 231 -11.89 16.71 -12.78
N GLY A 232 -10.99 16.35 -11.86
CA GLY A 232 -9.92 17.22 -11.34
C GLY A 232 -8.54 16.94 -11.94
N ALA A 233 -8.48 16.33 -13.13
CA ALA A 233 -7.26 15.95 -13.85
C ALA A 233 -7.38 16.28 -15.36
N ARG A 234 -7.45 17.56 -15.71
CA ARG A 234 -7.79 18.09 -17.04
C ARG A 234 -6.59 18.45 -17.91
#